data_AF-A0A6A4ZYK0-F1
#
_entry.id   AF-A0A6A4ZYK0-F1
#
_cell.length_a   1.000
_cell.length_b   1.000
_cell.length_c   1.000
_cell.angle_alpha   90.00
_cell.angle_beta   90.00
_cell.angle_gamma   90.00
#
_symmetry.space_group_name_H-M   'P 1'
#
loop_
_entity.id
_entity.type
_entity.pdbx_description
1 polymer ?
#
loop_
_entity_poly.entity_id
_entity_poly.type
_entity_poly.pdbx_seq_one_letter_code
_entity_poly.pdbx_strand_id
1 'polypeptide(L)'
;MFGHGYAGELAKSGIPDFVDINSSFDDNELTKNAHFGFQTHLSLRCSYYTTPSEWKYVESDYKVYIASMLQLAGYTAEKVAAAVPVITSFEHILASSS
;
A
#
# COMPACT_ATOMS: atom_id res chain seq x y z
N MET A 1 12.88 -15.78 -16.90
CA MET A 1 12.68 -16.44 -15.59
C MET A 1 12.01 -15.40 -14.70
N PHE A 2 10.67 -15.36 -14.73
CA PHE A 2 9.86 -14.27 -14.16
C PHE A 2 9.42 -14.60 -12.73
N GLY A 3 9.51 -13.61 -11.85
CA GLY A 3 9.40 -13.73 -10.40
C GLY A 3 8.01 -14.11 -9.91
N HIS A 4 7.83 -15.39 -9.57
CA HIS A 4 6.58 -15.94 -9.04
C HIS A 4 6.61 -16.13 -7.50
N GLY A 5 7.53 -15.49 -6.78
CA GLY A 5 7.85 -15.89 -5.40
C GLY A 5 7.22 -15.08 -4.26
N TYR A 6 7.05 -13.77 -4.38
CA TYR A 6 6.84 -12.91 -3.19
C TYR A 6 5.41 -12.35 -3.05
N ALA A 7 4.80 -11.90 -4.15
CA ALA A 7 3.46 -11.29 -4.15
C ALA A 7 2.36 -12.26 -3.65
N GLY A 8 2.39 -13.50 -4.14
CA GLY A 8 1.37 -14.51 -3.83
C GLY A 8 1.47 -15.12 -2.43
N GLU A 9 2.60 -14.98 -1.74
CA GLU A 9 2.77 -15.45 -0.35
C GLU A 9 2.25 -14.41 0.66
N LEU A 10 2.39 -13.11 0.35
CA LEU A 10 1.88 -12.01 1.17
C LEU A 10 0.35 -11.97 1.17
N ALA A 11 -0.28 -12.08 0.00
CA ALA A 11 -1.74 -12.10 -0.13
C ALA A 11 -2.40 -13.25 0.67
N LYS A 12 -1.74 -14.42 0.74
CA LYS A 12 -2.21 -15.57 1.54
C LYS A 12 -2.17 -15.33 3.04
N SER A 13 -1.35 -14.38 3.49
CA SER A 13 -1.19 -14.01 4.90
C SER A 13 -2.10 -12.84 5.30
N GLY A 14 -3.01 -12.39 4.41
CA GLY A 14 -3.85 -11.22 4.65
C GLY A 14 -3.08 -9.90 4.65
N ILE A 15 -1.83 -9.91 4.17
CA ILE A 15 -1.03 -8.70 3.94
C ILE A 15 -1.26 -8.34 2.48
N PRO A 16 -2.07 -7.31 2.17
CA PRO A 16 -2.27 -6.92 0.80
C PRO A 16 -0.92 -6.50 0.22
N ASP A 17 -0.61 -7.04 -0.97
CA ASP A 17 0.54 -6.61 -1.76
C ASP A 17 0.22 -5.22 -2.36
N PHE A 18 0.86 -4.82 -3.46
CA PHE A 18 0.47 -3.64 -4.25
C PHE A 18 -1.02 -3.65 -4.70
N VAL A 19 -1.67 -4.81 -4.63
CA VAL A 19 -3.07 -5.07 -4.98
C VAL A 19 -3.71 -5.89 -3.85
N ASP A 20 -4.86 -5.45 -3.36
CA ASP A 20 -5.73 -6.26 -2.51
C ASP A 20 -6.56 -7.19 -3.40
N ILE A 21 -6.50 -8.50 -3.18
CA ILE A 21 -7.18 -9.48 -4.03
C ILE A 21 -8.36 -10.02 -3.24
N ASN A 22 -9.56 -9.63 -3.66
CA ASN A 22 -10.80 -10.12 -3.06
C ASN A 22 -11.60 -10.94 -4.07
N SER A 23 -12.20 -12.02 -3.59
CA SER A 23 -13.15 -12.83 -4.35
C SER A 23 -14.54 -12.57 -3.80
N SER A 24 -15.37 -11.88 -4.57
CA SER A 24 -16.79 -11.69 -4.26
C SER A 24 -17.67 -12.30 -5.35
N PHE A 25 -18.97 -12.32 -5.09
CA PHE A 25 -19.96 -12.65 -6.11
C PHE A 25 -19.72 -11.76 -7.33
N ASP A 26 -19.75 -12.36 -8.51
CA ASP A 26 -19.77 -11.62 -9.76
C ASP A 26 -21.12 -10.88 -9.84
N ASP A 27 -21.07 -9.55 -9.90
CA ASP A 27 -22.26 -8.70 -10.00
C ASP A 27 -23.10 -9.03 -11.25
N ASN A 28 -22.50 -9.69 -12.25
CA ASN A 28 -23.16 -10.13 -13.48
C ASN A 28 -23.64 -11.60 -13.43
N GLU A 29 -23.09 -12.45 -12.54
CA GLU A 29 -23.55 -13.83 -12.29
C GLU A 29 -23.35 -14.28 -10.84
N LEU A 30 -24.39 -14.12 -10.01
CA LEU A 30 -24.41 -14.42 -8.57
C LEU A 30 -24.16 -15.90 -8.17
N THR A 31 -23.96 -16.82 -9.12
CA THR A 31 -23.57 -18.22 -8.85
C THR A 31 -22.07 -18.47 -9.06
N LYS A 32 -21.31 -17.46 -9.48
CA LYS A 32 -19.87 -17.53 -9.70
C LYS A 32 -19.15 -16.47 -8.88
N ASN A 33 -17.95 -16.81 -8.45
CA ASN A 33 -17.03 -15.86 -7.84
C ASN A 33 -16.14 -15.26 -8.94
N ALA A 34 -15.94 -13.95 -8.90
CA ALA A 34 -14.97 -13.25 -9.72
C ALA A 34 -13.78 -12.80 -8.86
N HIS A 35 -12.59 -12.74 -9.46
CA HIS A 35 -11.40 -12.21 -8.81
C HIS A 35 -11.26 -10.73 -9.13
N PHE A 36 -11.36 -9.89 -8.11
CA PHE A 36 -11.18 -8.45 -8.24
C PHE A 36 -9.84 -8.05 -7.64
N GLY A 37 -9.05 -7.31 -8.41
CA GLY A 37 -7.91 -6.58 -7.90
C GLY A 37 -8.38 -5.22 -7.42
N PHE A 38 -8.44 -5.04 -6.10
CA PHE A 38 -8.65 -3.76 -5.47
C PHE A 38 -7.32 -3.08 -5.20
N GLN A 39 -7.35 -1.76 -5.19
CA GLN A 39 -6.21 -0.98 -4.77
C GLN A 39 -5.88 -1.32 -3.31
N THR A 40 -4.60 -1.59 -3.01
CA THR A 40 -4.17 -1.83 -1.63
C THR A 40 -4.56 -0.66 -0.73
N HIS A 41 -4.92 -0.95 0.52
CA HIS A 41 -5.35 0.07 1.47
C HIS A 41 -4.26 1.13 1.66
N LEU A 42 -4.62 2.40 1.49
CA LEU A 42 -3.76 3.52 1.86
C LEU A 42 -3.53 3.52 3.38
N SER A 43 -2.29 3.76 3.81
CA SER A 43 -1.94 3.82 5.23
C SER A 43 -2.59 5.00 5.98
N LEU A 44 -2.88 6.09 5.27
CA LEU A 44 -3.70 7.22 5.76
C LEU A 44 -4.99 7.34 4.94
N ARG A 45 -5.93 8.14 5.43
CA ARG A 45 -7.12 8.51 4.65
C ARG A 45 -6.69 9.22 3.35
N CYS A 46 -7.34 8.89 2.23
CA CYS A 46 -7.04 9.45 0.90
C CYS A 46 -6.95 10.99 0.87
N SER A 47 -7.72 11.68 1.70
CA SER A 47 -7.70 13.16 1.79
C SER A 47 -6.32 13.71 2.18
N TYR A 48 -5.56 13.00 3.03
CA TYR A 48 -4.21 13.41 3.43
C TYR A 48 -3.21 13.40 2.28
N TYR A 49 -3.43 12.60 1.23
CA TYR A 49 -2.56 12.54 0.05
C TYR A 49 -3.02 13.46 -1.08
N THR A 50 -4.32 13.77 -1.14
CA THR A 50 -4.92 14.56 -2.23
C THR A 50 -5.12 16.04 -1.86
N THR A 51 -5.15 16.38 -0.58
CA THR A 51 -5.33 17.74 -0.08
C THR A 51 -4.01 18.32 0.43
N PRO A 52 -3.41 19.34 -0.24
CA PRO A 52 -2.07 19.85 0.13
C PRO A 52 -1.96 20.36 1.57
N SER A 53 -3.01 20.96 2.12
CA SER A 53 -3.02 21.45 3.50
C SER A 53 -3.05 20.33 4.53
N GLU A 54 -3.74 19.22 4.23
CA GLU A 54 -3.75 18.04 5.10
C GLU A 54 -2.43 17.29 5.01
N TRP A 55 -1.87 17.14 3.80
CA TRP A 55 -0.54 16.55 3.61
C TRP A 55 0.52 17.31 4.42
N LYS A 56 0.56 18.63 4.29
CA LYS A 56 1.51 19.48 5.00
C LYS A 56 1.39 19.35 6.53
N TYR A 57 0.21 19.01 7.04
CA TYR A 57 -0.02 18.81 8.47
C TYR A 57 0.60 17.48 8.97
N VAL A 58 0.57 16.41 8.16
CA VAL A 58 0.99 15.06 8.60
C VAL A 58 2.32 14.57 8.03
N GLU A 59 2.84 15.19 6.96
CA GLU A 59 3.97 14.68 6.17
C GLU A 59 5.18 14.30 7.04
N SER A 60 5.59 15.17 7.95
CA SER A 60 6.77 14.95 8.79
C SER A 60 6.57 13.75 9.72
N ASP A 61 5.45 13.72 10.44
CA ASP A 61 5.14 12.65 11.40
C ASP A 61 4.93 11.31 10.70
N TYR A 62 4.32 11.35 9.53
CA TYR A 62 4.09 10.16 8.72
C TYR A 62 5.39 9.56 8.18
N LYS A 63 6.34 10.40 7.71
CA LYS A 63 7.68 9.94 7.32
C LYS A 63 8.47 9.34 8.49
N VAL A 64 8.33 9.91 9.68
CA VAL A 64 8.90 9.34 10.92
C VAL A 64 8.28 7.98 11.22
N TYR A 65 6.96 7.86 11.13
CA TYR A 65 6.25 6.59 11.33
C TYR A 65 6.77 5.48 10.38
N ILE A 66 6.85 5.75 9.08
CA ILE A 66 7.41 4.79 8.10
C ILE A 66 8.84 4.40 8.49
N ALA A 67 9.67 5.38 8.82
CA ALA A 67 11.06 5.13 9.20
C ALA A 67 11.18 4.25 10.45
N SER A 68 10.38 4.53 11.48
CA SER A 68 10.34 3.75 12.72
C SER A 68 9.87 2.32 12.48
N MET A 69 8.84 2.12 11.65
CA MET A 69 8.34 0.77 11.32
C MET A 69 9.39 -0.07 10.60
N LEU A 70 10.11 0.52 9.64
CA LEU A 70 11.18 -0.17 8.92
C LEU A 70 12.37 -0.47 9.84
N GLN A 71 12.73 0.44 10.74
CA GLN A 71 13.78 0.18 11.73
C GLN A 71 13.41 -0.97 12.68
N LEU A 72 12.15 -1.01 13.15
CA LEU A 72 11.62 -2.11 13.97
C LEU A 72 11.66 -3.45 13.23
N ALA A 73 11.45 -3.45 11.91
CA ALA A 73 11.60 -4.63 11.07
C ALA A 73 13.06 -5.02 10.78
N GLY A 74 14.04 -4.32 11.36
CA GLY A 74 15.47 -4.64 11.23
C GLY A 74 16.14 -4.10 9.98
N TYR A 75 15.50 -3.18 9.24
CA TYR A 75 16.13 -2.53 8.09
C TYR A 75 17.22 -1.55 8.53
N THR A 76 18.29 -1.47 7.76
CA THR A 76 19.39 -0.52 8.00
C THR A 76 18.93 0.92 7.78
N ALA A 77 19.53 1.87 8.49
CA ALA A 77 19.21 3.29 8.34
C ALA A 77 19.31 3.78 6.88
N GLU A 78 20.26 3.26 6.11
CA GLU A 78 20.41 3.55 4.68
C GLU A 78 19.20 3.07 3.86
N LYS A 79 18.78 1.82 4.06
CA LYS A 79 17.59 1.26 3.38
C LYS A 79 16.32 2.02 3.79
N VAL A 80 16.21 2.38 5.06
CA VAL A 80 15.09 3.18 5.58
C VAL A 80 15.04 4.54 4.89
N ALA A 81 16.17 5.28 4.86
CA ALA A 81 16.25 6.59 4.23
C ALA A 81 15.92 6.54 2.73
N ALA A 82 16.30 5.47 2.03
CA ALA A 82 15.95 5.25 0.63
C ALA A 82 14.47 4.85 0.43
N ALA A 83 13.89 4.09 1.34
CA ALA A 83 12.52 3.57 1.21
C ALA A 83 11.43 4.60 1.52
N VAL A 84 11.63 5.47 2.53
CA VAL A 84 10.65 6.50 2.93
C VAL A 84 10.12 7.34 1.75
N PRO A 85 10.96 7.94 0.88
CA PRO A 85 10.47 8.72 -0.25
C PRO A 85 9.76 7.86 -1.31
N VAL A 86 10.19 6.61 -1.49
CA VAL A 86 9.58 5.68 -2.46
C VAL A 86 8.17 5.30 -2.02
N ILE A 87 8.00 4.88 -0.76
CA ILE A 87 6.70 4.53 -0.18
C ILE A 87 5.75 5.73 -0.22
N THR A 88 6.23 6.90 0.22
CA THR A 88 5.43 8.14 0.21
C THR A 88 4.95 8.50 -1.20
N SER A 89 5.83 8.42 -2.20
CA SER A 89 5.48 8.73 -3.59
C SER A 89 4.50 7.71 -4.18
N PHE A 90 4.71 6.42 -3.87
CA PHE A 90 3.82 5.35 -4.30
C PHE A 90 2.40 5.56 -3.76
N GLU A 91 2.24 5.89 -2.47
CA GLU A 91 0.93 6.15 -1.87
C GLU A 91 0.25 7.40 -2.43
N HIS A 92 1.00 8.46 -2.77
CA HIS A 92 0.43 9.62 -3.48
C HIS A 92 -0.10 9.25 -4.88
N ILE A 93 0.66 8.46 -5.65
CA ILE A 93 0.23 7.99 -6.98
C ILE A 93 -1.03 7.13 -6.84
N LEU A 94 -1.03 6.22 -5.87
CA LEU A 94 -2.18 5.41 -5.52
C LEU A 94 -3.40 6.28 -5.20
N ALA A 95 -3.29 7.22 -4.27
CA ALA A 95 -4.42 8.08 -3.88
C ALA A 95 -4.96 8.96 -5.02
N SER A 96 -4.14 9.26 -6.03
CA SER A 96 -4.55 10.03 -7.23
C SER A 96 -5.24 9.18 -8.31
N SER A 97 -5.21 7.85 -8.18
CA SER A 97 -5.80 6.90 -9.15
C SER A 97 -7.21 6.45 -8.74
N SER A 98 -7.71 6.94 -7.60
CA SER A 98 -8.98 6.57 -6.95
C SER A 98 -10.17 7.45 -7.35
#